data_AF-A0A6M3XM04-F1
#
_entry.id   AF-A0A6M3XM04-F1
#
_cell.length_a   1.000
_cell.length_b   1.000
_cell.length_c   1.000
_cell.angle_alpha   90.00
_cell.angle_beta   90.00
_cell.angle_gamma   90.00
#
_symmetry.space_group_name_H-M   'P 1'
#
loop_
_entity.id
_entity.type
_entity.pdbx_description
1 polymer ?
#
loop_
_entity_poly.entity_id
_entity_poly.type
_entity_poly.pdbx_seq_one_letter_code
_entity_poly.pdbx_strand_id
1 'polypeptide(L)'
;MLTIYDTVPMQMFFITSIKTPFEEGILTLTSKDANKIEKFKAARKLYGALKAIEAIPEPTKENTTCPNTHIIIDAREWYFSHFYHEQDRARLMRQIFNFVIILYHYDLPWRLKIDKVFEFIQTQPWILPDYIDKLKDIWTWYREDDSKPFPWGDYDPSTIGR
;
A
#
# COMPACT_ATOMS: atom_id res chain seq x y z
N MET A 1 20.89 -2.37 -5.74
CA MET A 1 20.85 -2.94 -4.38
C MET A 1 19.70 -3.93 -4.36
N LEU A 2 19.96 -5.21 -4.07
CA LEU A 2 18.89 -6.22 -3.96
C LEU A 2 18.17 -6.00 -2.63
N THR A 3 16.85 -5.82 -2.67
CA THR A 3 16.05 -5.73 -1.45
C THR A 3 15.78 -7.14 -0.91
N ILE A 4 15.37 -7.23 0.36
CA ILE A 4 14.96 -8.50 0.98
C ILE A 4 13.82 -9.19 0.23
N TYR A 5 12.99 -8.44 -0.51
CA TYR A 5 11.88 -9.00 -1.27
C TYR A 5 12.16 -9.25 -2.76
N ASP A 6 13.35 -8.92 -3.26
CA ASP A 6 13.83 -9.37 -4.57
C ASP A 6 14.27 -10.85 -4.56
N THR A 7 14.35 -11.48 -3.38
CA THR A 7 14.79 -12.87 -3.27
C THR A 7 13.73 -13.84 -3.78
N VAL A 8 14.14 -14.84 -4.56
CA VAL A 8 13.22 -15.87 -5.11
C VAL A 8 12.36 -16.55 -4.03
N PRO A 9 12.89 -16.93 -2.85
CA PRO A 9 12.06 -17.49 -1.78
C PRO A 9 10.98 -16.52 -1.28
N MET A 10 11.29 -15.23 -1.14
CA MET A 10 10.32 -14.23 -0.70
C MET A 10 9.24 -13.99 -1.76
N GLN A 11 9.63 -13.94 -3.04
CA GLN A 11 8.67 -13.82 -4.15
C GLN A 11 7.73 -15.04 -4.21
N MET A 12 8.27 -16.25 -4.06
CA MET A 12 7.47 -17.48 -4.01
C MET A 12 6.52 -17.49 -2.81
N PHE A 13 7.00 -17.09 -1.62
CA PHE A 13 6.15 -16.95 -0.43
C PHE A 13 5.02 -15.95 -0.68
N PHE A 14 5.35 -14.78 -1.21
CA PHE A 14 4.40 -13.72 -1.49
C PHE A 14 3.31 -14.16 -2.47
N ILE A 15 3.70 -14.81 -3.58
CA ILE A 15 2.75 -15.30 -4.58
C ILE A 15 1.83 -16.35 -3.95
N THR A 16 2.40 -17.38 -3.32
CA THR A 16 1.65 -18.56 -2.86
C THR A 16 0.82 -18.31 -1.60
N SER A 17 1.34 -17.53 -0.66
CA SER A 17 0.75 -17.36 0.67
C SER A 17 -0.10 -16.10 0.79
N ILE A 18 0.10 -15.12 -0.10
CA ILE A 18 -0.58 -13.81 -0.01
C ILE A 18 -1.36 -13.52 -1.30
N LYS A 19 -0.66 -13.34 -2.44
CA LYS A 19 -1.29 -12.86 -3.68
C LYS A 19 -2.38 -13.80 -4.20
N THR A 20 -2.06 -15.08 -4.43
CA THR A 20 -3.03 -16.03 -4.97
C THR A 20 -4.24 -16.22 -4.04
N PRO A 21 -4.07 -16.45 -2.72
CA PRO A 21 -5.20 -16.52 -1.80
C PRO A 21 -6.02 -15.22 -1.75
N PHE A 22 -5.37 -14.06 -1.91
CA PHE A 22 -6.03 -12.76 -1.96
C PHE A 22 -6.91 -12.62 -3.21
N GLU A 23 -6.35 -12.89 -4.39
CA GLU A 23 -7.07 -12.81 -5.67
C GLU A 23 -8.25 -13.80 -5.72
N GLU A 24 -8.04 -15.06 -5.31
CA GLU A 24 -9.11 -16.05 -5.22
C GLU A 24 -10.21 -15.64 -4.23
N GLY A 25 -9.81 -15.08 -3.08
CA GLY A 25 -10.73 -14.63 -2.05
C GLY A 25 -11.60 -13.48 -2.53
N ILE A 26 -11.00 -12.46 -3.17
CA ILE A 26 -11.73 -11.32 -3.73
C ILE A 26 -12.67 -11.78 -4.85
N LEU A 27 -12.19 -12.64 -5.77
CA LEU A 27 -13.00 -13.16 -6.86
C LEU A 27 -14.24 -13.92 -6.33
N THR A 28 -14.06 -14.73 -5.30
CA THR A 28 -15.16 -15.50 -4.69
C THR A 28 -16.14 -14.60 -3.94
N LEU A 29 -15.65 -13.60 -3.19
CA LEU A 29 -16.51 -12.67 -2.46
C LEU A 29 -17.37 -11.81 -3.38
N THR A 30 -16.78 -11.38 -4.51
CA THR A 30 -17.45 -10.51 -5.50
C THR A 30 -18.33 -11.30 -6.49
N SER A 31 -18.16 -12.63 -6.56
CA SER A 31 -19.01 -13.48 -7.38
C SER A 31 -20.48 -13.44 -6.93
N LYS A 32 -21.37 -13.30 -7.91
CA LYS A 32 -22.82 -13.36 -7.71
C LYS A 32 -23.31 -14.79 -7.47
N ASP A 33 -22.59 -15.77 -8.01
CA ASP A 33 -22.96 -17.19 -7.94
C ASP A 33 -22.45 -17.86 -6.66
N ALA A 34 -21.54 -17.21 -5.93
CA ALA A 34 -20.98 -17.75 -4.70
C ALA A 34 -22.01 -17.76 -3.56
N ASN A 35 -22.18 -18.92 -2.93
CA ASN A 35 -23.06 -19.08 -1.78
C ASN A 35 -22.41 -18.54 -0.48
N LYS A 36 -23.20 -18.47 0.60
CA LYS A 36 -22.73 -17.92 1.90
C LYS A 36 -21.52 -18.67 2.47
N ILE A 37 -21.46 -19.99 2.29
CA ILE A 37 -20.37 -20.83 2.81
C ILE A 37 -19.08 -20.56 2.03
N GLU A 38 -19.18 -20.44 0.70
CA GLU A 38 -18.05 -20.08 -0.16
C GLU A 38 -17.51 -18.68 0.17
N LYS A 39 -18.41 -17.70 0.36
CA LYS A 39 -18.03 -16.36 0.79
C LYS A 39 -17.34 -16.36 2.16
N PHE A 40 -17.81 -17.18 3.10
CA PHE A 40 -17.14 -17.33 4.39
C PHE A 40 -15.74 -17.96 4.26
N LYS A 41 -15.60 -19.02 3.46
CA LYS A 41 -14.30 -19.64 3.17
C LYS A 41 -13.35 -18.65 2.50
N ALA A 42 -13.85 -17.84 1.58
CA ALA A 42 -13.10 -16.77 0.91
C ALA A 42 -12.64 -15.70 1.90
N ALA A 43 -13.52 -15.21 2.79
CA ALA A 43 -13.15 -14.27 3.84
C ALA A 43 -12.06 -14.85 4.77
N ARG A 44 -12.15 -16.14 5.13
CA ARG A 44 -11.11 -16.84 5.90
C ARG A 44 -9.78 -16.91 5.14
N LYS A 45 -9.80 -17.17 3.83
CA LYS A 45 -8.60 -17.14 2.98
C LYS A 45 -7.96 -15.75 2.97
N LEU A 46 -8.76 -14.69 2.79
CA LEU A 46 -8.29 -13.30 2.84
C LEU A 46 -7.66 -12.96 4.19
N TYR A 47 -8.28 -13.37 5.29
CA TYR A 47 -7.73 -13.18 6.62
C TYR A 47 -6.39 -13.91 6.81
N GLY A 48 -6.28 -15.14 6.29
CA GLY A 48 -5.02 -15.90 6.27
C GLY A 48 -3.92 -15.21 5.47
N ALA A 49 -4.26 -14.65 4.31
CA ALA A 49 -3.33 -13.85 3.50
C ALA A 49 -2.84 -12.61 4.25
N LEU A 50 -3.74 -11.86 4.90
CA LEU A 50 -3.39 -10.70 5.72
C LEU A 50 -2.50 -11.07 6.91
N LYS A 51 -2.78 -12.20 7.58
CA LYS A 51 -1.93 -12.74 8.65
C LYS A 51 -0.52 -13.09 8.16
N ALA A 52 -0.39 -13.65 6.96
CA ALA A 52 0.91 -14.02 6.40
C ALA A 52 1.81 -12.79 6.15
N ILE A 53 1.23 -11.59 5.98
CA ILE A 53 1.98 -10.34 5.84
C ILE A 53 2.74 -10.00 7.13
N GLU A 54 2.23 -10.40 8.30
CA GLU A 54 2.91 -10.16 9.59
C GLU A 54 4.25 -10.90 9.70
N ALA A 55 4.43 -11.97 8.92
CA ALA A 55 5.68 -12.73 8.89
C ALA A 55 6.73 -12.10 7.98
N ILE A 56 6.36 -11.10 7.18
CA ILE A 56 7.27 -10.39 6.29
C ILE A 56 7.80 -9.14 7.01
N PRO A 57 9.09 -8.80 6.84
CA PRO A 57 9.60 -7.53 7.35
C PRO A 57 8.77 -6.35 6.84
N GLU A 58 8.54 -5.38 7.72
CA GLU A 58 7.81 -4.17 7.37
C GLU A 58 8.56 -3.39 6.27
N PRO A 59 7.88 -2.95 5.20
CA PRO A 59 8.51 -2.14 4.19
C PRO A 59 8.85 -0.76 4.76
N THR A 60 10.09 -0.36 4.56
CA THR A 60 10.64 0.93 4.95
C THR A 60 11.39 1.53 3.76
N LYS A 61 11.76 2.81 3.85
CA LYS A 61 12.51 3.46 2.77
C LYS A 61 13.89 2.85 2.58
N GLU A 62 14.47 2.30 3.64
CA GLU A 62 15.80 1.67 3.63
C GLU A 62 15.79 0.30 2.93
N ASN A 63 14.67 -0.43 2.98
CA ASN A 63 14.55 -1.77 2.41
C ASN A 63 13.70 -1.82 1.12
N THR A 64 13.32 -0.66 0.57
CA THR A 64 12.63 -0.51 -0.72
C THR A 64 13.40 0.47 -1.61
N THR A 65 13.46 0.19 -2.91
CA THR A 65 14.24 0.97 -3.90
C THR A 65 13.41 1.84 -4.84
N CYS A 66 12.10 1.68 -4.90
CA CYS A 66 11.23 2.34 -5.87
C CYS A 66 10.72 3.66 -5.27
N PRO A 67 10.96 4.81 -5.91
CA PRO A 67 10.58 6.11 -5.36
C PRO A 67 9.06 6.22 -5.10
N ASN A 68 8.23 5.74 -6.04
CA ASN A 68 6.78 5.71 -5.84
C ASN A 68 6.33 4.82 -4.66
N THR A 69 7.13 3.81 -4.29
CA THR A 69 6.85 3.02 -3.08
C THR A 69 7.06 3.85 -1.83
N HIS A 70 8.06 4.73 -1.81
CA HIS A 70 8.32 5.62 -0.69
C HIS A 70 7.16 6.58 -0.44
N ILE A 71 6.43 7.00 -1.49
CA ILE A 71 5.19 7.80 -1.35
C ILE A 71 4.13 7.05 -0.55
N ILE A 72 3.93 5.77 -0.84
CA ILE A 72 2.93 4.94 -0.16
C ILE A 72 3.36 4.69 1.30
N ILE A 73 4.66 4.55 1.54
CA ILE A 73 5.23 4.48 2.90
C ILE A 73 4.98 5.79 3.65
N ASP A 74 5.21 6.94 3.03
CA ASP A 74 4.95 8.25 3.67
C ASP A 74 3.45 8.44 3.96
N ALA A 75 2.58 8.03 3.05
CA ALA A 75 1.14 8.05 3.29
C ALA A 75 0.74 7.16 4.48
N ARG A 76 1.39 5.99 4.65
CA ARG A 76 1.22 5.13 5.82
C ARG A 76 1.63 5.86 7.10
N GLU A 77 2.85 6.41 7.15
CA GLU A 77 3.35 7.11 8.34
C GLU A 77 2.52 8.36 8.68
N TRP A 78 2.08 9.10 7.66
CA TRP A 78 1.19 10.24 7.83
C TRP A 78 -0.16 9.79 8.41
N TYR A 79 -0.77 8.72 7.88
CA TYR A 79 -2.01 8.16 8.41
C TYR A 79 -1.88 7.79 9.90
N PHE A 80 -0.83 7.07 10.29
CA PHE A 80 -0.64 6.65 11.68
C PHE A 80 -0.24 7.77 12.65
N SER A 81 0.32 8.87 12.16
CA SER A 81 0.63 10.04 12.99
C SER A 81 -0.56 10.96 13.21
N HIS A 82 -1.55 10.97 12.30
CA HIS A 82 -2.69 11.91 12.35
C HIS A 82 -3.98 11.29 12.87
N PHE A 83 -4.15 9.97 12.74
CA PHE A 83 -5.37 9.31 13.18
C PHE A 83 -5.13 8.46 14.43
N TYR A 84 -5.87 8.76 15.50
CA TYR A 84 -5.91 7.92 16.69
C TYR A 84 -6.74 6.67 16.39
N HIS A 85 -6.09 5.51 16.36
CA HIS A 85 -6.74 4.23 16.14
C HIS A 85 -6.63 3.35 17.38
N GLU A 86 -7.72 2.67 17.74
CA GLU A 86 -7.67 1.52 18.64
C GLU A 86 -6.59 0.53 18.16
N GLN A 87 -5.80 -0.04 19.07
CA GLN A 87 -4.61 -0.84 18.73
C GLN A 87 -4.89 -1.92 17.67
N ASP A 88 -6.03 -2.60 17.76
CA ASP A 88 -6.40 -3.65 16.81
C ASP A 88 -6.69 -3.11 15.41
N ARG A 89 -7.36 -1.96 15.31
CA ARG A 89 -7.62 -1.30 14.03
C ARG A 89 -6.33 -0.76 13.43
N ALA A 90 -5.46 -0.20 14.27
CA ALA A 90 -4.16 0.31 13.85
C ALA A 90 -3.31 -0.82 13.25
N ARG A 91 -3.26 -1.97 13.91
CA ARG A 91 -2.56 -3.17 13.43
C ARG A 91 -3.09 -3.64 12.08
N LEU A 92 -4.41 -3.78 11.95
CA LEU A 92 -5.03 -4.20 10.68
C LEU A 92 -4.74 -3.21 9.56
N MET A 93 -4.88 -1.91 9.81
CA MET A 93 -4.57 -0.89 8.80
C MET A 93 -3.09 -0.93 8.40
N ARG A 94 -2.17 -1.17 9.34
CA ARG A 94 -0.73 -1.25 9.05
C ARG A 94 -0.43 -2.47 8.17
N GLN A 95 -1.08 -3.59 8.42
CA GLN A 95 -1.00 -4.77 7.53
C GLN A 95 -1.50 -4.44 6.11
N ILE A 96 -2.63 -3.72 5.99
CA ILE A 96 -3.18 -3.33 4.69
C ILE A 96 -2.23 -2.39 3.95
N PHE A 97 -1.67 -1.38 4.63
CA PHE A 97 -0.66 -0.53 4.01
C PHE A 97 0.57 -1.33 3.58
N ASN A 98 1.09 -2.19 4.44
CA ASN A 98 2.25 -3.04 4.12
C ASN A 98 1.96 -3.97 2.93
N PHE A 99 0.74 -4.50 2.85
CA PHE A 99 0.28 -5.28 1.70
C PHE A 99 0.36 -4.48 0.39
N VAL A 100 -0.25 -3.30 0.38
CA VAL A 100 -0.32 -2.42 -0.80
C VAL A 100 1.08 -2.00 -1.22
N ILE A 101 1.94 -1.63 -0.26
CA ILE A 101 3.33 -1.26 -0.49
C ILE A 101 4.09 -2.41 -1.15
N ILE A 102 4.02 -3.62 -0.60
CA ILE A 102 4.74 -4.79 -1.16
C ILE A 102 4.19 -5.14 -2.55
N LEU A 103 2.86 -5.17 -2.73
CA LEU A 103 2.25 -5.40 -4.06
C LEU A 103 2.74 -4.38 -5.09
N TYR A 104 2.66 -3.09 -4.74
CA TYR A 104 3.07 -2.01 -5.63
C TYR A 104 4.55 -2.12 -6.04
N HIS A 105 5.39 -2.48 -5.07
CA HIS A 105 6.82 -2.55 -5.26
C HIS A 105 7.22 -3.71 -6.19
N TYR A 106 6.66 -4.91 -6.02
CA TYR A 106 7.15 -6.11 -6.71
C TYR A 106 6.30 -6.57 -7.90
N ASP A 107 5.03 -6.19 -7.95
CA ASP A 107 4.10 -6.75 -8.92
C ASP A 107 3.69 -5.68 -9.94
N LEU A 108 4.32 -5.72 -11.12
CA LEU A 108 4.08 -4.75 -12.19
C LEU A 108 2.59 -4.66 -12.59
N PRO A 109 1.86 -5.77 -12.84
CA PRO A 109 0.41 -5.71 -13.05
C PRO A 109 -0.36 -4.98 -11.96
N TRP A 110 -0.04 -5.20 -10.68
CA TRP A 110 -0.69 -4.51 -9.58
C TRP A 110 -0.26 -3.05 -9.46
N ARG A 111 1.01 -2.73 -9.70
CA ARG A 111 1.51 -1.37 -9.78
C ARG A 111 0.70 -0.54 -10.77
N LEU A 112 0.51 -1.04 -11.99
CA LEU A 112 -0.29 -0.37 -13.02
C LEU A 112 -1.76 -0.17 -12.60
N LYS A 113 -2.34 -1.11 -11.84
CA LYS A 113 -3.71 -0.96 -11.31
C LYS A 113 -3.76 0.11 -10.21
N ILE A 114 -2.78 0.12 -9.32
CA ILE A 114 -2.69 1.10 -8.23
C ILE A 114 -2.42 2.50 -8.77
N ASP A 115 -1.54 2.64 -9.78
CA ASP A 115 -1.31 3.91 -10.46
C ASP A 115 -2.60 4.48 -11.05
N LYS A 116 -3.41 3.64 -11.72
CA LYS A 116 -4.74 4.04 -12.22
C LYS A 116 -5.70 4.46 -11.11
N VAL A 117 -5.62 3.81 -9.95
CA VAL A 117 -6.42 4.21 -8.78
C VAL A 117 -5.95 5.56 -8.26
N PHE A 118 -4.64 5.83 -8.20
CA PHE A 118 -4.13 7.15 -7.82
C PHE A 118 -4.52 8.23 -8.81
N GLU A 119 -4.39 7.98 -10.11
CA GLU A 119 -4.87 8.90 -11.16
C GLU A 119 -6.37 9.18 -11.01
N PHE A 120 -7.18 8.14 -10.79
CA PHE A 120 -8.61 8.30 -10.55
C PHE A 120 -8.90 9.14 -9.31
N ILE A 121 -8.23 8.84 -8.18
CA ILE A 121 -8.33 9.59 -6.93
C ILE A 121 -8.04 11.08 -7.19
N GLN A 122 -6.94 11.40 -7.88
CA GLN A 122 -6.58 12.78 -8.22
C GLN A 122 -7.63 13.53 -9.07
N THR A 123 -8.52 12.82 -9.76
CA THR A 123 -9.63 13.43 -10.52
C THR A 123 -10.91 13.64 -9.70
N GLN A 124 -10.95 13.18 -8.45
CA GLN A 124 -12.18 13.25 -7.65
C GLN A 124 -12.36 14.61 -6.98
N PRO A 125 -13.57 15.21 -7.05
CA PRO A 125 -13.82 16.59 -6.61
C PRO A 125 -13.82 16.76 -5.09
N TRP A 126 -13.91 15.68 -4.32
CA TRP A 126 -13.89 15.71 -2.85
C TRP A 126 -12.48 15.66 -2.26
N ILE A 127 -11.44 15.52 -3.09
CA ILE A 127 -10.07 15.63 -2.59
C ILE A 127 -9.71 17.11 -2.54
N LEU A 128 -9.36 17.57 -1.34
CA LEU A 128 -9.00 18.96 -1.08
C LEU A 128 -7.95 19.41 -2.11
N PRO A 129 -8.18 20.51 -2.85
CA PRO A 129 -7.26 21.00 -3.88
C PRO A 129 -5.81 21.13 -3.37
N ASP A 130 -5.63 21.64 -2.15
CA ASP A 130 -4.32 21.77 -1.48
C ASP A 130 -3.62 20.42 -1.24
N TYR A 131 -4.39 19.35 -1.08
CA TYR A 131 -3.88 17.99 -0.92
C TYR A 131 -3.55 17.35 -2.27
N ILE A 132 -4.35 17.64 -3.31
CA ILE A 132 -4.05 17.22 -4.69
C ILE A 132 -2.77 17.89 -5.19
N ASP A 133 -2.59 19.19 -4.95
CA ASP A 133 -1.42 19.92 -5.42
C ASP A 133 -0.14 19.44 -4.73
N LYS A 134 -0.20 19.16 -3.42
CA LYS A 134 0.90 18.48 -2.71
C LYS A 134 1.19 17.09 -3.27
N LEU A 135 0.16 16.29 -3.54
CA LEU A 135 0.35 14.95 -4.13
C LEU A 135 0.86 15.01 -5.56
N LYS A 136 0.44 16.00 -6.36
CA LYS A 136 0.90 16.22 -7.74
C LYS A 136 2.33 16.71 -7.78
N ASP A 137 2.72 17.63 -6.90
CA ASP A 137 4.11 18.08 -6.80
C ASP A 137 5.02 16.93 -6.39
N ILE A 138 4.61 16.13 -5.40
CA ILE A 138 5.32 14.91 -5.01
C ILE A 138 5.42 13.95 -6.21
N TRP A 139 4.29 13.64 -6.86
CA TRP A 139 4.24 12.68 -7.97
C TRP A 139 5.03 13.13 -9.21
N THR A 140 4.97 14.42 -9.55
CA THR A 140 5.68 15.01 -10.69
C THR A 140 7.18 15.06 -10.42
N TRP A 141 7.58 15.45 -9.21
CA TRP A 141 8.96 15.42 -8.77
C TRP A 141 9.58 14.01 -8.87
N TYR A 142 8.83 12.98 -8.48
CA TYR A 142 9.25 11.58 -8.60
C TYR A 142 9.27 11.04 -10.04
N ARG A 143 8.45 11.60 -10.94
CA ARG A 143 8.42 11.17 -12.35
C ARG A 143 9.60 11.72 -13.15
N GLU A 144 10.20 12.82 -12.70
CA GLU A 144 11.17 13.59 -13.47
C GLU A 144 12.63 13.40 -13.02
N ASP A 145 12.91 13.00 -11.77
CA ASP A 145 14.31 12.89 -11.29
C ASP A 145 14.51 12.03 -10.02
N ASP A 146 14.96 10.78 -10.19
CA ASP A 146 15.23 9.82 -9.10
C ASP A 146 16.43 10.21 -8.18
N SER A 147 17.15 11.30 -8.50
CA SER A 147 18.42 11.65 -7.82
C SER A 147 18.32 12.80 -6.80
N LYS A 148 17.18 13.47 -6.69
CA LYS A 148 17.02 14.64 -5.80
C LYS A 148 16.63 14.23 -4.36
N PRO A 149 17.03 14.98 -3.33
CA PRO A 149 16.53 14.78 -1.96
C PRO A 149 15.07 15.27 -1.82
N PHE A 150 14.27 14.50 -1.10
CA PHE A 150 12.83 14.73 -0.89
C PHE A 150 12.53 16.17 -0.40
N PRO A 151 11.52 16.88 -0.95
CA PRO A 151 11.28 18.29 -0.63
C PRO A 151 10.76 18.56 0.81
N TRP A 152 10.57 17.54 1.62
CA TRP A 152 10.08 17.68 3.01
C TRP A 152 11.19 17.85 4.05
N GLY A 153 12.36 18.36 3.66
CA GLY A 153 13.39 18.80 4.62
C GLY A 153 12.86 19.79 5.67
N ASP A 154 11.76 20.48 5.36
CA ASP A 154 11.13 21.50 6.20
C ASP A 154 9.68 21.14 6.63
N TYR A 155 9.27 19.87 6.61
CA TYR A 155 7.93 19.48 7.11
C TYR A 155 7.86 19.63 8.64
N ASP A 156 7.34 20.76 9.11
CA ASP A 156 6.99 20.98 10.51
C ASP A 156 5.55 20.52 10.79
N PRO A 157 5.33 19.42 11.55
CA PRO A 157 4.01 18.91 11.88
C PRO A 157 3.16 19.90 12.69
N SER A 158 3.77 20.93 13.29
CA SER A 158 3.07 21.96 14.07
C SER A 158 2.27 22.95 13.22
N THR A 159 2.44 22.92 11.89
CA THR A 159 1.74 23.80 10.94
C THR A 159 0.33 23.34 10.57
N ILE A 160 -0.08 22.13 10.94
CA ILE A 160 -1.45 21.65 10.77
C ILE A 160 -2.22 22.05 12.03
N GLY A 161 -3.03 23.10 11.89
CA GLY A 161 -3.84 23.69 12.96
C GLY A 161 -4.67 22.65 13.72
N ARG A 162 -4.70 22.83 15.04
CA ARG A 162 -5.53 22.08 16.00
C ARG A 162 -7.02 22.16 15.67
#